data_AF-A0A0S4IY37-F1
#
_entry.id   AF-A0A0S4IY37-F1
#
_cell.length_a   1.000
_cell.length_b   1.000
_cell.length_c   1.000
_cell.angle_alpha   90.00
_cell.angle_beta   90.00
_cell.angle_gamma   90.00
#
_symmetry.space_group_name_H-M   'P 1'
#
loop_
_entity.id
_entity.type
_entity.pdbx_description
1 polymer ?
#
loop_
_entity_poly.entity_id
_entity_poly.type
_entity_poly.pdbx_seq_one_letter_code
_entity_poly.pdbx_strand_id
1 'polypeptide(L)'
;MSTALCYLLVFGVVVLHWLVVAAAANRTALNCTTDTYVNATALISTAGQYDVSCKESSRWYVYVVGCAGNGTNDNSAVSIRLLNSPTQVLVTDNVSLTSNKTNATLAGCSVDITYLSNTVVPSDAIYPHVYVSSKSFMGNISVVLLATLYLERNFIAILGNNSGGIESVALRFDPGSSVVCRRSDNISYSICSPSLGTSLFVLAPGCPQIGALSLHLNGTNVTGSMWLETASTWLETASTSMSSFAFVLIDNNTQTSVTPTPLASTIIAKGVQGALVLSRVLGLRQPGLLPVSAYDMGQGELIVINCSLTRDPYNPTMFTFTNVVALQIVLINVSCTGYFLYALFPTTTANTADPQSSAIRLHICNSSLLFAERFLFFTVPNPFNGTVIRRNVLSMTAENSVFMLDGLGAEMLHFYSLSVLSSFPPLMMTVTIFLSQCVINATINSVLLLYTSSLNQAQPPILHNSSIVFEDSMVYQTWKTYVNYIFGTVTPPVPLIQADLNATTIVFARCNIVVQQASSPTTPAVALLLSVTNSMITSSLHFINSSITVAANITSPLRTFPISINAMSSSNITVINTTLTNIVALVQLLNTSSPLNHNAIVDVGCSNSWCAPVDSRPCALVALRY
;
A
#
# COMPACT_ATOMS: atom_id res chain seq x y z
N MET A 1 -44.45 -16.82 -29.05
CA MET A 1 -43.38 -16.74 -28.03
C MET A 1 -42.86 -15.32 -27.78
N SER A 2 -42.96 -14.36 -28.71
CA SER A 2 -42.45 -12.99 -28.52
C SER A 2 -43.31 -12.11 -27.57
N THR A 3 -44.63 -12.32 -27.50
CA THR A 3 -45.52 -11.51 -26.65
C THR A 3 -45.42 -11.83 -25.16
N ALA A 4 -45.22 -13.10 -24.78
CA ALA A 4 -45.08 -13.52 -23.39
C ALA A 4 -43.78 -13.00 -22.71
N LEU A 5 -42.70 -12.86 -23.49
CA LEU A 5 -41.42 -12.34 -23.00
C LEU A 5 -41.50 -10.83 -22.72
N CYS A 6 -42.26 -10.09 -23.53
CA CYS A 6 -42.48 -8.65 -23.35
C CYS A 6 -43.30 -8.37 -22.07
N TYR A 7 -44.32 -9.19 -21.78
CA TYR A 7 -45.09 -9.06 -20.55
C TYR A 7 -44.26 -9.37 -19.30
N LEU A 8 -43.39 -10.39 -19.33
CA LEU A 8 -42.50 -10.71 -18.21
C LEU A 8 -41.46 -9.61 -17.93
N LEU A 9 -40.91 -8.96 -18.97
CA LEU A 9 -39.99 -7.84 -18.81
C LEU A 9 -40.68 -6.59 -18.26
N VAL A 10 -41.89 -6.26 -18.75
CA VAL A 10 -42.67 -5.14 -18.23
C VAL A 10 -43.10 -5.41 -16.79
N PHE A 11 -43.55 -6.62 -16.46
CA PHE A 11 -43.91 -6.98 -15.08
C PHE A 11 -42.69 -6.96 -14.16
N GLY A 12 -41.53 -7.43 -14.63
CA GLY A 12 -40.26 -7.36 -13.89
C GLY A 12 -39.83 -5.93 -13.59
N VAL A 13 -39.93 -5.03 -14.58
CA VAL A 13 -39.61 -3.60 -14.40
C VAL A 13 -40.64 -2.92 -13.49
N VAL A 14 -41.93 -3.22 -13.62
CA VAL A 14 -42.97 -2.66 -12.74
C VAL A 14 -42.81 -3.18 -11.31
N VAL A 15 -42.57 -4.47 -11.09
CA VAL A 15 -42.31 -5.02 -9.75
C VAL A 15 -41.03 -4.45 -9.14
N LEU A 16 -39.97 -4.25 -9.94
CA LEU A 16 -38.74 -3.58 -9.49
C LEU A 16 -39.00 -2.10 -9.16
N HIS A 17 -39.81 -1.40 -9.96
CA HIS A 17 -40.19 -0.02 -9.71
C HIS A 17 -41.08 0.10 -8.46
N TRP A 18 -42.02 -0.83 -8.25
CA TRP A 18 -42.86 -0.88 -7.05
C TRP A 18 -42.07 -1.30 -5.80
N LEU A 19 -41.07 -2.17 -5.91
CA LEU A 19 -40.16 -2.49 -4.79
C LEU A 19 -39.23 -1.32 -4.45
N VAL A 20 -38.76 -0.55 -5.44
CA VAL A 20 -37.98 0.67 -5.24
C VAL A 20 -38.85 1.79 -4.66
N VAL A 21 -40.11 1.92 -5.09
CA VAL A 21 -41.08 2.88 -4.56
C VAL A 21 -41.57 2.47 -3.16
N ALA A 22 -41.71 1.17 -2.86
CA ALA A 22 -42.02 0.67 -1.53
C ALA A 22 -40.83 0.78 -0.56
N ALA A 23 -39.58 0.68 -1.05
CA ALA A 23 -38.39 1.00 -0.26
C ALA A 23 -38.19 2.52 -0.05
N ALA A 24 -38.85 3.36 -0.88
CA ALA A 24 -38.99 4.80 -0.67
C ALA A 24 -40.23 5.19 0.16
N ALA A 25 -41.09 4.22 0.51
CA ALA A 25 -42.31 4.47 1.23
C ALA A 25 -42.07 4.46 2.75
N ASN A 26 -42.38 5.61 3.37
CA ASN A 26 -42.36 5.89 4.80
C ASN A 26 -41.02 6.37 5.41
N ARG A 27 -40.37 7.33 4.74
CA ARG A 27 -39.36 8.20 5.38
C ARG A 27 -40.05 9.31 6.18
N THR A 28 -39.65 9.49 7.43
CA THR A 28 -40.15 10.56 8.29
C THR A 28 -39.44 11.86 7.95
N ALA A 29 -40.17 12.88 7.50
CA ALA A 29 -39.61 14.20 7.31
C ALA A 29 -39.34 14.86 8.67
N LEU A 30 -38.09 15.18 8.95
CA LEU A 30 -37.67 15.92 10.14
C LEU A 30 -37.18 17.30 9.73
N ASN A 31 -37.89 18.32 10.21
CA ASN A 31 -37.43 19.70 10.14
C ASN A 31 -36.85 20.11 11.49
N CYS A 32 -35.84 20.97 11.46
CA CYS A 32 -35.25 21.52 12.68
C CYS A 32 -36.29 22.32 13.48
N THR A 33 -36.33 22.14 14.80
CA THR A 33 -37.14 22.98 15.69
C THR A 33 -36.34 24.23 16.06
N THR A 34 -36.97 25.40 15.94
CA THR A 34 -36.40 26.69 16.33
C THR A 34 -36.87 27.06 17.72
N ASP A 35 -36.18 26.60 18.77
CA ASP A 35 -36.45 27.12 20.12
C ASP A 35 -35.83 28.52 20.30
N THR A 36 -34.79 28.85 19.51
CA THR A 36 -34.20 30.20 19.36
C THR A 36 -33.52 30.32 17.99
N TYR A 37 -33.50 31.52 17.39
CA TYR A 37 -32.91 31.83 16.06
C TYR A 37 -31.41 31.49 15.89
N VAL A 38 -30.73 30.95 16.91
CA VAL A 38 -29.26 30.83 16.95
C VAL A 38 -28.78 29.37 16.91
N ASN A 39 -29.60 28.37 17.29
CA ASN A 39 -29.19 26.95 17.29
C ASN A 39 -30.39 26.02 17.01
N ALA A 40 -30.74 25.81 15.74
CA ALA A 40 -31.80 24.87 15.38
C ALA A 40 -31.31 23.42 15.48
N THR A 41 -32.15 22.50 15.97
CA THR A 41 -31.75 21.09 16.16
C THR A 41 -32.79 20.11 15.63
N ALA A 42 -32.33 18.94 15.17
CA ALA A 42 -33.18 17.79 14.86
C ALA A 42 -32.74 16.60 15.73
N LEU A 43 -33.66 16.01 16.50
CA LEU A 43 -33.38 14.91 17.42
C LEU A 43 -33.95 13.59 16.89
N ILE A 44 -33.13 12.56 16.86
CA ILE A 44 -33.48 11.18 16.48
C ILE A 44 -33.14 10.26 17.66
N SER A 45 -34.16 9.63 18.23
CA SER A 45 -34.06 8.73 19.39
C SER A 45 -34.68 7.34 19.15
N THR A 46 -35.31 7.15 17.99
CA THR A 46 -36.01 5.92 17.61
C THR A 46 -35.45 5.39 16.30
N ALA A 47 -35.54 4.07 16.10
CA ALA A 47 -35.14 3.45 14.84
C ALA A 47 -36.10 3.86 13.71
N GLY A 48 -35.57 4.06 12.50
CA GLY A 48 -36.37 4.50 11.36
C GLY A 48 -35.55 5.10 10.23
N GLN A 49 -36.25 5.52 9.17
CA GLN A 49 -35.67 6.27 8.06
C GLN A 49 -36.15 7.72 8.09
N TYR A 50 -35.22 8.66 7.95
CA TYR A 50 -35.46 10.09 8.12
C TYR A 50 -34.93 10.89 6.95
N ASP A 51 -35.75 11.83 6.47
CA ASP A 51 -35.32 12.88 5.54
C ASP A 51 -35.23 14.18 6.34
N VAL A 52 -34.00 14.67 6.53
CA VAL A 52 -33.71 15.77 7.45
C VAL A 52 -33.36 17.02 6.65
N SER A 53 -34.04 18.13 6.97
CA SER A 53 -33.76 19.44 6.36
C SER A 53 -33.95 20.59 7.35
N CYS A 54 -33.23 21.69 7.13
CA CYS A 54 -33.41 22.93 7.90
C CYS A 54 -33.24 24.10 6.94
N LYS A 55 -34.29 24.92 6.77
CA LYS A 55 -34.30 26.04 5.81
C LYS A 55 -34.09 27.42 6.45
N GLU A 56 -34.30 27.54 7.76
CA GLU A 56 -34.42 28.85 8.44
C GLU A 56 -33.19 29.24 9.27
N SER A 57 -32.18 28.36 9.39
CA SER A 57 -30.96 28.62 10.15
C SER A 57 -29.69 28.37 9.35
N SER A 58 -28.72 29.27 9.48
CA SER A 58 -27.36 29.11 8.93
C SER A 58 -26.50 28.15 9.76
N ARG A 59 -26.87 27.88 11.02
CA ARG A 59 -26.22 26.92 11.92
C ARG A 59 -27.23 26.00 12.57
N TRP A 60 -27.08 24.70 12.35
CA TRP A 60 -28.00 23.70 12.89
C TRP A 60 -27.35 22.33 13.03
N TYR A 61 -27.92 21.50 13.92
CA TYR A 61 -27.31 20.25 14.35
C TYR A 61 -28.32 19.09 14.26
N VAL A 62 -27.82 17.89 13.94
CA VAL A 62 -28.59 16.65 14.03
C VAL A 62 -28.06 15.84 15.20
N TYR A 63 -28.92 15.43 16.11
CA TYR A 63 -28.57 14.59 17.26
C TYR A 63 -29.19 13.20 17.07
N VAL A 64 -28.36 12.18 16.99
CA VAL A 64 -28.75 10.76 17.00
C VAL A 64 -28.36 10.21 18.37
N VAL A 65 -29.34 10.04 19.25
CA VAL A 65 -29.10 9.70 20.67
C VAL A 65 -29.42 8.25 21.02
N GLY A 66 -30.14 7.57 20.14
CA GLY A 66 -30.51 6.18 20.34
C GLY A 66 -31.41 5.67 19.24
N CYS A 67 -31.63 4.36 19.28
CA CYS A 67 -32.39 3.63 18.27
C CYS A 67 -33.46 2.77 18.94
N ALA A 68 -34.07 3.32 20.01
CA ALA A 68 -35.08 2.63 20.79
C ALA A 68 -36.21 2.18 19.84
N GLY A 69 -36.41 0.86 19.76
CA GLY A 69 -37.50 0.27 19.00
C GLY A 69 -38.77 0.20 19.84
N ASN A 70 -39.93 0.29 19.20
CA ASN A 70 -41.21 -0.10 19.80
C ASN A 70 -41.41 -1.63 19.88
N GLY A 71 -40.33 -2.43 19.82
CA GLY A 71 -40.41 -3.89 19.79
C GLY A 71 -39.03 -4.56 19.75
N THR A 72 -38.97 -5.75 20.35
CA THR A 72 -37.83 -6.58 20.77
C THR A 72 -36.97 -7.19 19.64
N ASN A 73 -36.54 -6.41 18.64
CA ASN A 73 -35.63 -6.91 17.61
C ASN A 73 -34.25 -6.25 17.73
N ASP A 74 -33.23 -7.08 17.97
CA ASP A 74 -31.83 -6.71 18.28
C ASP A 74 -31.04 -6.00 17.16
N ASN A 75 -31.68 -5.57 16.06
CA ASN A 75 -31.06 -4.84 14.97
C ASN A 75 -31.84 -3.56 14.67
N SER A 76 -31.73 -2.57 15.54
CA SER A 76 -32.33 -1.25 15.35
C SER A 76 -31.43 -0.37 14.49
N ALA A 77 -31.97 0.16 13.39
CA ALA A 77 -31.22 0.99 12.45
C ALA A 77 -31.85 2.38 12.29
N VAL A 78 -31.01 3.39 12.20
CA VAL A 78 -31.35 4.78 11.88
C VAL A 78 -30.73 5.13 10.54
N SER A 79 -31.55 5.43 9.54
CA SER A 79 -31.09 5.85 8.21
C SER A 79 -31.47 7.30 7.96
N ILE A 80 -30.49 8.17 7.77
CA ILE A 80 -30.65 9.62 7.62
C ILE A 80 -30.27 10.01 6.20
N ARG A 81 -31.13 10.78 5.53
CA ARG A 81 -30.77 11.54 4.33
C ARG A 81 -30.80 13.01 4.66
N LEU A 82 -29.65 13.65 4.52
CA LEU A 82 -29.48 15.08 4.72
C LEU A 82 -29.77 15.78 3.39
N LEU A 83 -30.96 16.39 3.30
CA LEU A 83 -31.40 17.15 2.12
C LEU A 83 -30.67 18.51 2.03
N ASN A 84 -30.32 19.06 3.18
CA ASN A 84 -29.43 20.21 3.35
C ASN A 84 -28.35 19.80 4.37
N SER A 85 -27.15 20.36 4.28
CA SER A 85 -26.07 20.00 5.20
C SER A 85 -26.25 20.69 6.56
N PRO A 86 -26.21 19.94 7.69
CA PRO A 86 -26.05 20.51 9.00
C PRO A 86 -24.65 21.07 9.19
N THR A 87 -24.49 21.87 10.24
CA THR A 87 -23.18 22.26 10.76
C THR A 87 -22.45 21.04 11.29
N GLN A 88 -23.16 20.14 11.98
CA GLN A 88 -22.62 18.88 12.47
C GLN A 88 -23.74 17.87 12.76
N VAL A 89 -23.46 16.60 12.52
CA VAL A 89 -24.24 15.45 13.02
C VAL A 89 -23.54 14.88 14.24
N LEU A 90 -24.24 14.76 15.36
CA LEU A 90 -23.75 14.19 16.61
C LEU A 90 -24.43 12.84 16.86
N VAL A 91 -23.65 11.76 16.89
CA VAL A 91 -24.11 10.43 17.26
C VAL A 91 -23.59 10.13 18.66
N THR A 92 -24.46 10.23 19.67
CA THR A 92 -24.02 10.13 21.07
C THR A 92 -25.11 9.70 22.05
N ASP A 93 -24.80 8.74 22.92
CA ASP A 93 -25.58 8.40 24.12
C ASP A 93 -24.99 9.02 25.40
N ASN A 94 -24.00 9.90 25.25
CA ASN A 94 -23.42 10.62 26.37
C ASN A 94 -24.25 11.87 26.70
N VAL A 95 -25.02 11.77 27.79
CA VAL A 95 -25.90 12.84 28.31
C VAL A 95 -25.18 14.18 28.54
N SER A 96 -23.85 14.18 28.78
CA SER A 96 -23.10 15.44 28.94
C SER A 96 -22.92 16.24 27.65
N LEU A 97 -23.11 15.60 26.49
CA LEU A 97 -22.98 16.21 25.16
C LEU A 97 -24.34 16.59 24.56
N THR A 98 -25.44 16.30 25.25
CA THR A 98 -26.80 16.56 24.78
C THR A 98 -27.50 17.49 25.78
N SER A 99 -28.12 18.57 25.30
CA SER A 99 -28.98 19.43 26.14
C SER A 99 -30.21 18.70 26.66
N ASN A 100 -30.65 17.65 25.97
CA ASN A 100 -31.74 16.77 26.36
C ASN A 100 -31.25 15.67 27.30
N LYS A 101 -31.74 15.67 28.54
CA LYS A 101 -31.48 14.63 29.57
C LYS A 101 -32.29 13.35 29.33
N THR A 102 -32.44 12.92 28.09
CA THR A 102 -33.15 11.68 27.76
C THR A 102 -32.24 10.48 27.99
N ASN A 103 -32.71 9.47 28.72
CA ASN A 103 -32.03 8.17 28.88
C ASN A 103 -32.10 7.37 27.56
N ALA A 104 -31.37 7.81 26.54
CA ALA A 104 -31.25 7.12 25.26
C ALA A 104 -29.94 6.29 25.22
N THR A 105 -29.95 5.19 24.48
CA THR A 105 -28.80 4.28 24.33
C THR A 105 -28.56 3.98 22.85
N LEU A 106 -27.28 3.88 22.48
CA LEU A 106 -26.83 3.45 21.16
C LEU A 106 -26.45 1.95 21.13
N ALA A 107 -26.73 1.19 22.20
CA ALA A 107 -26.45 -0.23 22.27
C ALA A 107 -27.09 -0.99 21.10
N GLY A 108 -26.28 -1.70 20.31
CA GLY A 108 -26.69 -2.46 19.12
C GLY A 108 -27.17 -1.60 17.95
N CYS A 109 -27.15 -0.26 18.05
CA CYS A 109 -27.67 0.58 16.98
C CYS A 109 -26.74 0.64 15.77
N SER A 110 -27.33 0.61 14.58
CA SER A 110 -26.68 0.98 13.32
C SER A 110 -27.17 2.33 12.81
N VAL A 111 -26.25 3.25 12.49
CA VAL A 111 -26.56 4.61 12.01
C VAL A 111 -25.98 4.82 10.62
N ASP A 112 -26.83 5.07 9.64
CA ASP A 112 -26.45 5.36 8.26
C ASP A 112 -26.76 6.83 7.93
N ILE A 113 -25.78 7.60 7.50
CA ILE A 113 -25.93 9.03 7.16
C ILE A 113 -25.61 9.24 5.69
N THR A 114 -26.54 9.76 4.91
CA THR A 114 -26.34 10.09 3.49
C THR A 114 -26.39 11.59 3.28
N TYR A 115 -25.29 12.16 2.80
CA TYR A 115 -25.21 13.56 2.38
C TYR A 115 -25.61 13.68 0.90
N LEU A 116 -26.75 14.34 0.64
CA LEU A 116 -27.24 14.62 -0.72
C LEU A 116 -26.85 16.00 -1.22
N SER A 117 -26.62 16.94 -0.30
CA SER A 117 -26.13 18.29 -0.59
C SER A 117 -24.67 18.44 -0.18
N ASN A 118 -23.99 19.44 -0.75
CA ASN A 118 -22.64 19.80 -0.33
C ASN A 118 -22.59 20.07 1.18
N THR A 119 -21.49 19.68 1.82
CA THR A 119 -21.30 19.98 3.24
C THR A 119 -21.20 21.48 3.46
N VAL A 120 -21.50 21.97 4.65
CA VAL A 120 -21.31 23.39 4.97
C VAL A 120 -19.81 23.72 4.90
N VAL A 121 -19.44 24.84 4.27
CA VAL A 121 -18.06 25.35 4.34
C VAL A 121 -17.84 25.85 5.77
N PRO A 122 -16.90 25.29 6.55
CA PRO A 122 -16.71 25.72 7.94
C PRO A 122 -16.32 27.21 7.98
N SER A 123 -17.04 28.04 8.74
CA SER A 123 -16.61 29.42 9.00
C SER A 123 -15.47 29.47 10.03
N ASP A 124 -15.46 28.48 10.94
CA ASP A 124 -14.42 28.19 11.92
C ASP A 124 -14.27 26.67 12.01
N ALA A 125 -13.06 26.15 11.75
CA ALA A 125 -12.78 24.72 11.62
C ALA A 125 -12.79 23.94 12.96
N ILE A 126 -13.70 24.27 13.89
CA ILE A 126 -13.70 23.71 15.25
C ILE A 126 -14.42 22.36 15.29
N TYR A 127 -15.46 22.17 14.49
CA TYR A 127 -16.33 21.00 14.56
C TYR A 127 -16.14 20.06 13.36
N PRO A 128 -15.97 18.74 13.58
CA PRO A 128 -16.08 17.76 12.51
C PRO A 128 -17.53 17.70 11.99
N HIS A 129 -17.73 17.34 10.73
CA HIS A 129 -19.07 17.22 10.13
C HIS A 129 -19.91 16.13 10.78
N VAL A 130 -19.28 15.01 11.14
CA VAL A 130 -19.87 13.92 11.91
C VAL A 130 -19.04 13.71 13.16
N TYR A 131 -19.67 13.80 14.33
CA TYR A 131 -19.08 13.55 15.63
C TYR A 131 -19.73 12.34 16.26
N VAL A 132 -18.92 11.36 16.66
CA VAL A 132 -19.38 10.12 17.27
C VAL A 132 -18.79 10.02 18.66
N SER A 133 -19.64 9.83 19.66
CA SER A 133 -19.19 9.48 21.01
C SER A 133 -20.18 8.57 21.70
N SER A 134 -19.81 7.32 21.92
CA SER A 134 -20.68 6.35 22.59
C SER A 134 -20.04 5.74 23.83
N LYS A 135 -20.87 5.55 24.85
CA LYS A 135 -20.60 4.76 26.05
C LYS A 135 -21.08 3.31 25.91
N SER A 136 -21.97 3.03 24.96
CA SER A 136 -22.50 1.69 24.69
C SER A 136 -21.75 1.01 23.54
N PHE A 137 -21.96 -0.30 23.36
CA PHE A 137 -21.48 -1.01 22.17
C PHE A 137 -22.42 -0.78 20.99
N MET A 138 -21.98 -0.05 19.97
CA MET A 138 -22.72 0.21 18.74
C MET A 138 -22.48 -0.87 17.70
N GLY A 139 -23.47 -1.11 16.83
CA GLY A 139 -23.30 -1.94 15.64
C GLY A 139 -22.47 -1.19 14.60
N ASN A 140 -23.12 -0.44 13.71
CA ASN A 140 -22.46 0.21 12.58
C ASN A 140 -22.62 1.72 12.55
N ILE A 141 -21.63 2.44 12.03
CA ILE A 141 -21.77 3.82 11.56
C ILE A 141 -21.35 3.89 10.09
N SER A 142 -22.30 4.14 9.20
CA SER A 142 -22.02 4.34 7.78
C SER A 142 -22.28 5.79 7.36
N VAL A 143 -21.39 6.35 6.57
CA VAL A 143 -21.57 7.67 5.96
C VAL A 143 -21.40 7.55 4.45
N VAL A 144 -22.39 8.00 3.69
CA VAL A 144 -22.38 8.04 2.22
C VAL A 144 -22.39 9.49 1.75
N LEU A 145 -21.43 9.87 0.92
CA LEU A 145 -21.36 11.19 0.31
C LEU A 145 -21.68 11.10 -1.19
N LEU A 146 -22.76 11.77 -1.61
CA LEU A 146 -23.14 11.94 -3.02
C LEU A 146 -22.82 13.35 -3.56
N ALA A 147 -22.20 14.20 -2.74
CA ALA A 147 -22.00 15.63 -3.01
C ALA A 147 -20.56 16.08 -2.73
N THR A 148 -20.32 17.39 -2.71
CA THR A 148 -19.01 17.96 -2.36
C THR A 148 -18.80 18.03 -0.85
N LEU A 149 -17.70 17.43 -0.38
CA LEU A 149 -17.16 17.63 0.96
C LEU A 149 -16.18 18.80 0.95
N TYR A 150 -16.50 19.85 1.70
CA TYR A 150 -15.55 20.89 2.05
C TYR A 150 -14.77 20.46 3.30
N LEU A 151 -13.51 20.08 3.09
CA LEU A 151 -12.63 19.55 4.12
C LEU A 151 -11.63 20.61 4.58
N GLU A 152 -11.56 20.84 5.89
CA GLU A 152 -10.54 21.70 6.53
C GLU A 152 -9.82 20.97 7.66
N ARG A 153 -10.57 20.28 8.53
CA ARG A 153 -10.03 19.35 9.53
C ARG A 153 -10.51 17.93 9.28
N ASN A 154 -11.55 17.51 10.01
CA ASN A 154 -11.98 16.12 10.04
C ASN A 154 -13.39 15.98 9.48
N PHE A 155 -13.63 15.00 8.64
CA PHE A 155 -15.00 14.70 8.23
C PHE A 155 -15.75 13.95 9.35
N ILE A 156 -15.24 12.78 9.74
CA ILE A 156 -15.80 11.96 10.81
C ILE A 156 -14.81 11.92 11.97
N ALA A 157 -15.25 12.28 13.17
CA ALA A 157 -14.47 12.18 14.39
C ALA A 157 -15.12 11.21 15.37
N ILE A 158 -14.32 10.25 15.87
CA ILE A 158 -14.76 9.27 16.86
C ILE A 158 -13.96 9.49 18.14
N LEU A 159 -14.68 9.82 19.22
CA LEU A 159 -14.15 10.17 20.53
C LEU A 159 -14.94 9.44 21.63
N GLY A 160 -14.35 9.25 22.80
CA GLY A 160 -15.07 8.62 23.90
C GLY A 160 -14.27 8.51 25.18
N ASN A 161 -14.72 7.65 26.09
CA ASN A 161 -14.04 7.33 27.36
C ASN A 161 -13.62 5.85 27.41
N ASN A 162 -13.39 5.20 26.27
CA ASN A 162 -13.06 3.76 26.14
C ASN A 162 -14.08 2.78 26.77
N SER A 163 -15.29 3.21 27.13
CA SER A 163 -16.26 2.34 27.85
C SER A 163 -17.21 1.55 26.95
N GLY A 164 -17.19 1.80 25.63
CA GLY A 164 -17.99 1.13 24.60
C GLY A 164 -17.17 0.49 23.48
N GLY A 165 -17.82 0.17 22.37
CA GLY A 165 -17.24 -0.43 21.16
C GLY A 165 -18.05 -0.06 19.92
N ILE A 166 -17.45 -0.13 18.74
CA ILE A 166 -18.17 0.01 17.46
C ILE A 166 -17.80 -1.20 16.60
N GLU A 167 -18.78 -2.01 16.21
CA GLU A 167 -18.53 -3.19 15.38
C GLU A 167 -17.93 -2.79 14.03
N SER A 168 -18.52 -1.81 13.34
CA SER A 168 -17.99 -1.31 12.07
C SER A 168 -18.20 0.18 11.84
N VAL A 169 -17.26 0.79 11.12
CA VAL A 169 -17.36 2.16 10.60
C VAL A 169 -17.09 2.15 9.11
N ALA A 170 -17.95 2.79 8.33
CA ALA A 170 -17.84 2.84 6.88
C ALA A 170 -18.01 4.26 6.35
N LEU A 171 -17.15 4.66 5.42
CA LEU A 171 -17.28 5.89 4.65
C LEU A 171 -17.21 5.57 3.17
N ARG A 172 -18.25 5.96 2.44
CA ARG A 172 -18.36 5.75 1.00
C ARG A 172 -18.60 7.06 0.29
N PHE A 173 -17.77 7.33 -0.69
CA PHE A 173 -17.95 8.39 -1.67
C PHE A 173 -18.41 7.74 -2.98
N ASP A 174 -19.58 8.15 -3.46
CA ASP A 174 -20.12 7.62 -4.70
C ASP A 174 -19.75 8.46 -5.92
N PRO A 175 -19.93 7.93 -7.15
CA PRO A 175 -19.55 8.63 -8.37
C PRO A 175 -20.21 10.02 -8.46
N GLY A 176 -19.40 11.04 -8.75
CA GLY A 176 -19.84 12.44 -8.80
C GLY A 176 -19.63 13.22 -7.50
N SER A 177 -19.27 12.56 -6.40
CA SER A 177 -18.80 13.22 -5.19
C SER A 177 -17.44 13.89 -5.40
N SER A 178 -17.13 14.89 -4.59
CA SER A 178 -15.83 15.54 -4.62
C SER A 178 -15.36 15.92 -3.22
N VAL A 179 -14.05 15.99 -3.04
CA VAL A 179 -13.43 16.58 -1.85
C VAL A 179 -12.73 17.85 -2.27
N VAL A 180 -13.08 18.97 -1.62
CA VAL A 180 -12.52 20.28 -1.89
C VAL A 180 -11.94 20.83 -0.60
N CYS A 181 -10.69 21.24 -0.68
CA CYS A 181 -10.05 22.03 0.35
C CYS A 181 -10.13 23.49 -0.09
N ARG A 182 -10.35 24.42 0.85
CA ARG A 182 -10.24 25.84 0.51
C ARG A 182 -8.83 26.10 -0.04
N ARG A 183 -8.69 26.99 -1.03
CA ARG A 183 -7.39 27.44 -1.54
C ARG A 183 -7.05 28.74 -0.82
N SER A 184 -5.88 28.83 -0.20
CA SER A 184 -5.43 30.03 0.52
C SER A 184 -4.72 30.90 -0.50
N ASP A 185 -5.14 32.16 -0.62
CA ASP A 185 -4.43 33.17 -1.42
C ASP A 185 -3.12 33.61 -0.74
N ASN A 186 -2.86 33.16 0.50
CA ASN A 186 -1.63 33.41 1.25
C ASN A 186 -0.72 32.17 1.28
N ILE A 187 0.55 32.43 0.96
CA ILE A 187 1.68 31.51 0.70
C ILE A 187 2.10 30.64 1.91
N SER A 188 1.52 30.84 3.09
CA SER A 188 2.04 30.31 4.36
C SER A 188 1.20 29.23 5.04
N TYR A 189 0.02 28.88 4.52
CA TYR A 189 -0.85 27.88 5.15
C TYR A 189 -1.34 26.83 4.15
N SER A 190 -0.89 25.58 4.33
CA SER A 190 -1.54 24.39 3.75
C SER A 190 -2.93 24.23 4.38
N ILE A 191 -4.00 24.30 3.58
CA ILE A 191 -5.37 24.23 4.13
C ILE A 191 -5.76 22.80 4.51
N CYS A 192 -5.52 21.83 3.63
CA CYS A 192 -5.58 20.42 3.99
C CYS A 192 -4.16 19.91 4.21
N SER A 193 -3.90 19.51 5.45
CA SER A 193 -2.62 18.95 5.83
C SER A 193 -2.81 17.87 6.90
N PRO A 194 -2.38 16.63 6.64
CA PRO A 194 -2.42 15.57 7.64
C PRO A 194 -1.62 15.93 8.89
N SER A 195 -0.53 16.72 8.76
CA SER A 195 0.28 17.16 9.90
C SER A 195 -0.43 18.18 10.78
N LEU A 196 -1.34 18.97 10.21
CA LEU A 196 -2.25 19.86 10.94
C LEU A 196 -3.50 19.13 11.46
N GLY A 197 -3.66 17.86 11.10
CA GLY A 197 -4.74 17.00 11.55
C GLY A 197 -5.91 16.89 10.56
N THR A 198 -5.75 17.25 9.29
CA THR A 198 -6.82 17.09 8.30
C THR A 198 -7.01 15.63 7.89
N SER A 199 -8.22 15.09 8.02
CA SER A 199 -8.53 13.68 7.74
C SER A 199 -9.99 13.38 7.37
N LEU A 200 -10.25 12.25 6.73
CA LEU A 200 -11.60 11.73 6.55
C LEU A 200 -12.12 11.09 7.84
N PHE A 201 -11.30 10.28 8.49
CA PHE A 201 -11.53 9.76 9.83
C PHE A 201 -10.46 10.28 10.80
N VAL A 202 -10.89 10.81 11.94
CA VAL A 202 -10.03 10.99 13.10
C VAL A 202 -10.49 10.09 14.24
N LEU A 203 -9.58 9.25 14.73
CA LEU A 203 -9.75 8.46 15.95
C LEU A 203 -8.98 9.17 17.06
N ALA A 204 -9.69 9.89 17.91
CA ALA A 204 -9.09 10.76 18.92
C ALA A 204 -9.01 10.07 20.29
N PRO A 205 -8.27 10.63 21.27
CA PRO A 205 -8.03 10.01 22.56
C PRO A 205 -9.33 9.58 23.25
N GLY A 206 -9.37 8.34 23.71
CA GLY A 206 -10.56 7.75 24.34
C GLY A 206 -11.58 7.13 23.36
N CYS A 207 -11.27 7.14 22.06
CA CYS A 207 -12.04 6.42 21.05
C CYS A 207 -12.19 4.94 21.43
N PRO A 208 -13.41 4.37 21.39
CA PRO A 208 -13.65 2.97 21.69
C PRO A 208 -12.98 2.04 20.67
N GLN A 209 -12.86 0.74 20.99
CA GLN A 209 -12.36 -0.24 20.03
C GLN A 209 -13.29 -0.32 18.82
N ILE A 210 -12.71 -0.21 17.62
CA ILE A 210 -13.40 -0.40 16.35
C ILE A 210 -13.08 -1.81 15.83
N GLY A 211 -14.11 -2.59 15.50
CA GLY A 211 -13.94 -3.89 14.87
C GLY A 211 -13.40 -3.74 13.45
N ALA A 212 -14.18 -3.17 12.54
CA ALA A 212 -13.79 -2.95 11.15
C ALA A 212 -13.93 -1.48 10.71
N LEU A 213 -12.94 -0.96 9.99
CA LEU A 213 -13.00 0.36 9.35
C LEU A 213 -12.93 0.20 7.83
N SER A 214 -13.87 0.81 7.11
CA SER A 214 -13.88 0.80 5.64
C SER A 214 -13.98 2.20 5.04
N LEU A 215 -13.14 2.47 4.04
CA LEU A 215 -13.18 3.68 3.22
C LEU A 215 -13.28 3.30 1.75
N HIS A 216 -14.27 3.83 1.05
CA HIS A 216 -14.46 3.64 -0.37
C HIS A 216 -14.54 4.98 -1.11
N LEU A 217 -13.57 5.26 -1.97
CA LEU A 217 -13.57 6.36 -2.92
C LEU A 217 -13.91 5.80 -4.30
N ASN A 218 -15.12 6.08 -4.82
CA ASN A 218 -15.57 5.54 -6.10
C ASN A 218 -15.96 6.67 -7.06
N GLY A 219 -15.12 6.96 -8.05
CA GLY A 219 -15.37 8.06 -8.98
C GLY A 219 -15.28 9.45 -8.34
N THR A 220 -14.71 9.55 -7.13
CA THR A 220 -14.59 10.79 -6.35
C THR A 220 -13.56 11.72 -6.98
N ASN A 221 -13.86 13.01 -7.07
CA ASN A 221 -12.91 14.02 -7.54
C ASN A 221 -12.11 14.62 -6.37
N VAL A 222 -10.80 14.43 -6.38
CA VAL A 222 -9.86 14.96 -5.38
C VAL A 222 -8.92 16.04 -5.95
N THR A 223 -9.11 16.45 -7.21
CA THR A 223 -8.26 17.45 -7.88
C THR A 223 -8.23 18.79 -7.11
N GLY A 224 -9.34 19.15 -6.46
CA GLY A 224 -9.47 20.34 -5.63
C GLY A 224 -9.08 20.17 -4.16
N SER A 225 -8.46 19.05 -3.77
CA SER A 225 -8.03 18.79 -2.39
C SER A 225 -6.65 18.14 -2.25
N MET A 226 -6.17 17.46 -3.29
CA MET A 226 -4.86 16.80 -3.31
C MET A 226 -4.03 17.32 -4.48
N TRP A 227 -2.93 18.01 -4.17
CA TRP A 227 -1.97 18.48 -5.17
C TRP A 227 -0.56 18.63 -4.57
N LEU A 228 0.45 18.40 -5.40
CA LEU A 228 1.85 18.59 -5.05
C LEU A 228 2.17 20.09 -4.94
N GLU A 229 3.15 20.43 -4.11
CA GLU A 229 3.72 21.79 -4.11
C GLU A 229 4.30 22.11 -5.48
N THR A 230 3.91 23.26 -6.04
CA THR A 230 4.52 23.78 -7.25
C THR A 230 5.53 24.85 -6.86
N ALA A 231 6.82 24.55 -6.98
CA ALA A 231 7.87 25.54 -6.85
C ALA A 231 7.69 26.59 -7.96
N SER A 232 7.49 27.86 -7.60
CA SER A 232 7.53 28.92 -8.60
C SER A 232 8.98 29.14 -9.00
N THR A 233 9.25 29.20 -10.30
CA THR A 233 10.53 29.71 -10.80
C THR A 233 10.69 31.15 -10.34
N TRP A 234 11.92 31.58 -10.06
CA TRP A 234 12.36 32.85 -9.45
C TRP A 234 11.73 34.18 -10.00
N LEU A 235 10.86 34.15 -11.00
CA LEU A 235 10.13 35.29 -11.56
C LEU A 235 8.60 35.29 -11.33
N GLU A 236 7.99 34.24 -10.77
CA GLU A 236 6.54 34.20 -10.49
C GLU A 236 6.25 34.14 -8.99
N THR A 237 5.46 35.10 -8.52
CA THR A 237 5.20 35.42 -7.10
C THR A 237 4.18 34.50 -6.40
N ALA A 238 3.85 33.33 -6.96
CA ALA A 238 2.90 32.40 -6.36
C ALA A 238 3.43 30.96 -6.36
N SER A 239 4.18 30.58 -5.33
CA SER A 239 4.31 29.16 -4.98
C SER A 239 3.00 28.68 -4.36
N THR A 240 2.56 27.48 -4.71
CA THR A 240 1.38 26.88 -4.07
C THR A 240 1.84 25.84 -3.06
N SER A 241 1.42 25.97 -1.80
CA SER A 241 1.68 24.95 -0.80
C SER A 241 1.01 23.63 -1.20
N MET A 242 1.67 22.50 -0.92
CA MET A 242 1.08 21.18 -1.08
C MET A 242 -0.23 21.06 -0.28
N SER A 243 -1.18 20.29 -0.81
CA SER A 243 -2.42 19.92 -0.11
C SER A 243 -2.63 18.42 -0.16
N SER A 244 -2.94 17.83 0.99
CA SER A 244 -3.33 16.42 1.13
C SER A 244 -4.14 16.22 2.41
N PHE A 245 -4.76 15.06 2.59
CA PHE A 245 -5.47 14.71 3.83
C PHE A 245 -5.28 13.23 4.13
N ALA A 246 -5.32 12.87 5.42
CA ALA A 246 -5.30 11.47 5.83
C ALA A 246 -6.65 10.81 5.56
N PHE A 247 -6.65 9.55 5.17
CA PHE A 247 -7.85 8.72 5.15
C PHE A 247 -8.26 8.36 6.57
N VAL A 248 -7.29 7.92 7.37
CA VAL A 248 -7.47 7.67 8.80
C VAL A 248 -6.31 8.30 9.56
N LEU A 249 -6.65 9.11 10.55
CA LEU A 249 -5.71 9.73 11.46
C LEU A 249 -6.03 9.27 12.89
N ILE A 250 -5.09 8.59 13.53
CA ILE A 250 -5.16 8.31 14.95
C ILE A 250 -4.47 9.46 15.68
N ASP A 251 -5.23 10.23 16.45
CA ASP A 251 -4.69 11.35 17.21
C ASP A 251 -4.42 10.91 18.65
N ASN A 252 -3.16 10.58 18.93
CA ASN A 252 -2.67 10.28 20.28
C ASN A 252 -1.80 11.41 20.83
N ASN A 253 -1.92 12.63 20.31
CA ASN A 253 -1.07 13.77 20.66
C ASN A 253 -1.15 14.15 22.15
N THR A 254 -2.25 13.83 22.84
CA THR A 254 -2.36 14.02 24.29
C THR A 254 -2.06 12.69 24.99
N GLN A 255 -1.00 12.63 25.80
CA GLN A 255 -0.52 11.42 26.52
C GLN A 255 -1.53 10.81 27.52
N THR A 256 -2.74 11.36 27.62
CA THR A 256 -3.77 11.00 28.61
C THR A 256 -4.44 9.64 28.32
N SER A 257 -4.42 9.15 27.08
CA SER A 257 -4.90 7.81 26.71
C SER A 257 -4.45 7.45 25.29
N VAL A 258 -4.06 6.19 25.05
CA VAL A 258 -3.71 5.69 23.71
C VAL A 258 -4.97 5.16 23.04
N THR A 259 -5.35 5.76 21.91
CA THR A 259 -6.42 5.29 21.04
C THR A 259 -5.99 3.98 20.37
N PRO A 260 -6.78 2.89 20.47
CA PRO A 260 -6.48 1.66 19.77
C PRO A 260 -6.67 1.82 18.26
N THR A 261 -5.94 1.03 17.47
CA THR A 261 -6.18 0.89 16.04
C THR A 261 -7.38 -0.02 15.78
N PRO A 262 -8.13 0.17 14.68
CA PRO A 262 -9.14 -0.77 14.24
C PRO A 262 -8.58 -2.19 14.08
N LEU A 263 -9.38 -3.23 14.36
CA LEU A 263 -8.91 -4.62 14.23
C LEU A 263 -8.74 -5.05 12.76
N ALA A 264 -9.54 -4.47 11.87
CA ALA A 264 -9.43 -4.64 10.42
C ALA A 264 -9.67 -3.33 9.69
N SER A 265 -8.88 -3.05 8.64
CA SER A 265 -8.99 -1.84 7.83
C SER A 265 -9.05 -2.15 6.33
N THR A 266 -10.09 -1.66 5.65
CA THR A 266 -10.28 -1.82 4.21
C THR A 266 -10.34 -0.45 3.51
N ILE A 267 -9.49 -0.24 2.51
CA ILE A 267 -9.43 1.00 1.73
C ILE A 267 -9.56 0.65 0.25
N ILE A 268 -10.57 1.21 -0.38
CA ILE A 268 -10.86 0.99 -1.80
C ILE A 268 -10.87 2.35 -2.50
N ALA A 269 -9.98 2.53 -3.48
CA ALA A 269 -9.95 3.70 -4.35
C ALA A 269 -10.14 3.27 -5.81
N LYS A 270 -11.30 3.59 -6.39
CA LYS A 270 -11.69 3.17 -7.74
C LYS A 270 -12.06 4.38 -8.60
N GLY A 271 -11.34 4.58 -9.70
CA GLY A 271 -11.64 5.64 -10.67
C GLY A 271 -11.61 7.05 -10.08
N VAL A 272 -10.75 7.28 -9.08
CA VAL A 272 -10.61 8.60 -8.44
C VAL A 272 -10.09 9.60 -9.47
N GLN A 273 -10.75 10.76 -9.58
CA GLN A 273 -10.34 11.82 -10.51
C GLN A 273 -9.33 12.75 -9.84
N GLY A 274 -8.20 12.96 -10.50
CA GLY A 274 -7.05 13.66 -9.93
C GLY A 274 -5.99 12.70 -9.39
N ALA A 275 -4.81 13.22 -9.08
CA ALA A 275 -3.74 12.42 -8.47
C ALA A 275 -3.97 12.35 -6.96
N LEU A 276 -3.96 11.13 -6.41
CA LEU A 276 -3.92 10.91 -4.98
C LEU A 276 -2.49 11.20 -4.48
N VAL A 277 -2.32 12.38 -3.87
CA VAL A 277 -1.07 12.77 -3.22
C VAL A 277 -1.02 12.14 -1.83
N LEU A 278 -0.28 11.03 -1.73
CA LEU A 278 -0.29 10.18 -0.56
C LEU A 278 0.86 10.59 0.39
N SER A 279 0.51 11.36 1.42
CA SER A 279 1.36 11.62 2.59
C SER A 279 0.59 11.24 3.84
N ARG A 280 1.09 10.29 4.63
CA ARG A 280 0.45 9.89 5.91
C ARG A 280 -1.04 9.55 5.73
N VAL A 281 -1.35 8.82 4.65
CA VAL A 281 -2.72 8.40 4.28
C VAL A 281 -3.39 7.67 5.44
N LEU A 282 -2.62 6.78 6.07
CA LEU A 282 -2.91 6.20 7.36
C LEU A 282 -1.85 6.73 8.32
N GLY A 283 -2.28 7.65 9.18
CA GLY A 283 -1.39 8.40 10.05
C GLY A 283 -1.67 8.12 11.51
N LEU A 284 -0.60 8.08 12.31
CA LEU A 284 -0.68 8.18 13.75
C LEU A 284 0.06 9.45 14.17
N ARG A 285 -0.59 10.26 15.01
CA ARG A 285 -0.03 11.49 15.58
C ARG A 285 0.30 11.21 17.04
N GLN A 286 1.58 11.25 17.39
CA GLN A 286 2.07 11.02 18.76
C GLN A 286 2.79 12.28 19.29
N PRO A 287 2.86 12.47 20.62
CA PRO A 287 3.59 13.58 21.22
C PRO A 287 5.10 13.33 21.12
N GLY A 288 5.85 14.22 20.45
CA GLY A 288 7.32 14.17 20.39
C GLY A 288 7.94 14.70 19.09
N LEU A 289 9.28 14.69 19.04
CA LEU A 289 10.14 15.19 17.95
C LEU A 289 10.35 14.19 16.78
N LEU A 290 9.82 12.96 16.88
CA LEU A 290 10.03 11.93 15.85
C LEU A 290 8.84 11.90 14.87
N PRO A 291 9.06 12.14 13.56
CA PRO A 291 7.98 12.42 12.61
C PRO A 291 7.35 11.16 12.00
N VAL A 292 7.59 9.96 12.53
CA VAL A 292 7.06 8.72 11.96
C VAL A 292 6.35 7.91 13.04
N SER A 293 5.03 7.94 13.03
CA SER A 293 4.22 6.97 13.76
C SER A 293 3.51 6.12 12.72
N ALA A 294 3.98 4.88 12.59
CA ALA A 294 3.45 3.93 11.63
C ALA A 294 2.08 3.43 12.11
N TYR A 295 1.18 3.21 11.16
CA TYR A 295 -0.15 2.70 11.46
C TYR A 295 -0.04 1.21 11.79
N ASP A 296 -0.58 0.78 12.93
CA ASP A 296 -0.67 -0.65 13.25
C ASP A 296 -1.79 -1.25 12.38
N MET A 297 -1.38 -1.99 11.34
CA MET A 297 -2.33 -2.50 10.36
C MET A 297 -3.04 -3.75 10.87
N GLY A 298 -2.42 -4.56 11.72
CA GLY A 298 -2.94 -5.88 12.12
C GLY A 298 -3.37 -6.72 10.91
N GLN A 299 -4.64 -6.57 10.51
CA GLN A 299 -5.23 -7.06 9.27
C GLN A 299 -5.75 -5.92 8.37
N GLY A 300 -5.46 -5.97 7.07
CA GLY A 300 -6.01 -4.97 6.17
C GLY A 300 -6.03 -5.31 4.68
N GLU A 301 -6.79 -4.52 3.94
CA GLU A 301 -6.97 -4.61 2.50
C GLU A 301 -6.88 -3.23 1.84
N LEU A 302 -6.06 -3.11 0.80
CA LEU A 302 -5.90 -1.91 -0.01
C LEU A 302 -6.16 -2.25 -1.48
N ILE A 303 -7.27 -1.78 -2.04
CA ILE A 303 -7.62 -1.99 -3.44
C ILE A 303 -7.58 -0.64 -4.17
N VAL A 304 -6.75 -0.53 -5.20
CA VAL A 304 -6.63 0.66 -6.03
C VAL A 304 -6.84 0.27 -7.50
N ILE A 305 -7.82 0.90 -8.16
CA ILE A 305 -8.22 0.57 -9.53
C ILE A 305 -8.42 1.85 -10.33
N ASN A 306 -7.77 1.98 -11.50
CA ASN A 306 -7.92 3.13 -12.39
C ASN A 306 -7.60 4.47 -11.68
N CYS A 307 -6.51 4.52 -10.92
CA CYS A 307 -6.12 5.72 -10.15
C CYS A 307 -4.66 6.10 -10.43
N SER A 308 -4.34 7.37 -10.18
CA SER A 308 -2.96 7.87 -10.16
C SER A 308 -2.54 8.15 -8.73
N LEU A 309 -1.42 7.56 -8.30
CA LEU A 309 -0.82 7.72 -6.97
C LEU A 309 0.53 8.43 -7.11
N THR A 310 0.77 9.41 -6.25
CA THR A 310 2.09 10.04 -6.16
C THR A 310 2.47 10.23 -4.70
N ARG A 311 3.76 10.03 -4.40
CA ARG A 311 4.28 10.33 -3.06
C ARG A 311 4.37 11.83 -2.85
N ASP A 312 4.26 12.23 -1.60
CA ASP A 312 4.70 13.55 -1.14
C ASP A 312 6.24 13.61 -1.12
N PRO A 313 6.89 14.64 -1.69
CA PRO A 313 8.34 14.78 -1.71
C PRO A 313 8.97 14.91 -0.32
N TYR A 314 8.24 15.35 0.70
CA TYR A 314 8.75 15.53 2.06
C TYR A 314 8.62 14.28 2.93
N ASN A 315 7.87 13.27 2.48
CA ASN A 315 7.68 12.03 3.21
C ASN A 315 8.21 10.86 2.36
N PRO A 316 9.16 10.06 2.85
CA PRO A 316 9.78 9.05 2.01
C PRO A 316 8.79 8.02 1.50
N THR A 317 7.70 7.67 2.21
CA THR A 317 6.79 6.55 1.91
C THR A 317 5.31 6.92 1.84
N MET A 318 4.55 6.33 0.90
CA MET A 318 3.07 6.48 0.84
C MET A 318 2.36 5.76 1.98
N PHE A 319 2.75 4.50 2.24
CA PHE A 319 2.20 3.66 3.30
C PHE A 319 3.29 3.19 4.25
N THR A 320 3.09 3.40 5.55
CA THR A 320 4.01 2.98 6.62
C THR A 320 3.25 2.18 7.67
N PHE A 321 3.48 0.86 7.72
CA PHE A 321 2.77 -0.04 8.61
C PHE A 321 3.67 -0.70 9.64
N THR A 322 3.10 -0.94 10.81
CA THR A 322 3.70 -1.76 11.88
C THR A 322 2.79 -2.92 12.24
N ASN A 323 3.36 -3.94 12.89
CA ASN A 323 2.66 -5.14 13.35
C ASN A 323 1.80 -5.79 12.25
N VAL A 324 2.32 -5.82 11.01
CA VAL A 324 1.60 -6.39 9.86
C VAL A 324 1.48 -7.90 10.03
N VAL A 325 0.24 -8.40 10.20
CA VAL A 325 -0.07 -9.83 10.28
C VAL A 325 -0.62 -10.34 8.96
N ALA A 326 -1.61 -9.65 8.38
CA ALA A 326 -2.20 -9.98 7.09
C ALA A 326 -2.56 -8.71 6.31
N LEU A 327 -1.98 -8.51 5.13
CA LEU A 327 -2.23 -7.36 4.29
C LEU A 327 -2.41 -7.79 2.84
N GLN A 328 -3.57 -7.49 2.26
CA GLN A 328 -3.83 -7.68 0.83
C GLN A 328 -3.78 -6.34 0.11
N ILE A 329 -3.03 -6.28 -0.99
CA ILE A 329 -2.91 -5.09 -1.83
C ILE A 329 -3.22 -5.48 -3.28
N VAL A 330 -4.13 -4.75 -3.92
CA VAL A 330 -4.53 -4.96 -5.31
C VAL A 330 -4.37 -3.64 -6.07
N LEU A 331 -3.54 -3.64 -7.10
CA LEU A 331 -3.28 -2.51 -7.98
C LEU A 331 -3.68 -2.89 -9.41
N ILE A 332 -4.72 -2.28 -9.97
CA ILE A 332 -5.19 -2.57 -11.34
C ILE A 332 -5.28 -1.27 -12.14
N ASN A 333 -4.56 -1.20 -13.26
CA ASN A 333 -4.50 0.01 -14.09
C ASN A 333 -4.14 1.26 -13.27
N VAL A 334 -3.08 1.14 -12.46
CA VAL A 334 -2.60 2.20 -11.57
C VAL A 334 -1.32 2.79 -12.13
N SER A 335 -1.23 4.13 -12.09
CA SER A 335 0.05 4.84 -12.23
C SER A 335 0.55 5.22 -10.84
N CYS A 336 1.74 4.78 -10.45
CA CYS A 336 2.29 5.05 -9.13
C CYS A 336 3.69 5.63 -9.23
N THR A 337 3.92 6.80 -8.62
CA THR A 337 5.25 7.43 -8.58
C THR A 337 5.77 7.58 -7.14
N GLY A 338 6.88 6.91 -6.82
CA GLY A 338 7.58 6.99 -5.54
C GLY A 338 7.53 5.71 -4.72
N TYR A 339 7.91 5.83 -3.44
CA TYR A 339 8.05 4.70 -2.53
C TYR A 339 6.71 4.33 -1.90
N PHE A 340 6.24 3.14 -2.27
CA PHE A 340 4.88 2.71 -2.02
C PHE A 340 4.68 2.21 -0.59
N LEU A 341 5.45 1.21 -0.14
CA LEU A 341 5.18 0.54 1.14
C LEU A 341 6.43 0.29 1.99
N TYR A 342 6.37 0.74 3.23
CA TYR A 342 7.21 0.29 4.34
C TYR A 342 6.38 -0.57 5.30
N ALA A 343 6.84 -1.77 5.62
CA ALA A 343 6.18 -2.65 6.58
C ALA A 343 7.16 -3.22 7.63
N LEU A 344 6.83 -3.03 8.91
CA LEU A 344 7.51 -3.65 10.05
C LEU A 344 6.67 -4.82 10.59
N PHE A 345 7.25 -6.01 10.62
CA PHE A 345 6.61 -7.21 11.14
C PHE A 345 6.66 -7.28 12.67
N PRO A 346 5.69 -7.93 13.32
CA PRO A 346 5.67 -8.07 14.77
C PRO A 346 6.86 -8.90 15.27
N THR A 347 7.33 -8.57 16.49
CA THR A 347 8.42 -9.30 17.17
C THR A 347 7.98 -10.68 17.68
N THR A 348 6.68 -10.89 17.89
CA THR A 348 6.15 -12.12 18.49
C THR A 348 6.00 -13.25 17.47
N THR A 349 6.28 -14.47 17.93
CA THR A 349 5.99 -15.72 17.22
C THR A 349 4.51 -16.02 17.35
N ALA A 350 3.69 -15.44 16.48
CA ALA A 350 2.55 -16.23 16.04
C ALA A 350 3.17 -17.40 15.26
N ASN A 351 3.34 -18.54 15.94
CA ASN A 351 3.42 -19.84 15.30
C ASN A 351 2.06 -20.08 14.62
N THR A 352 1.71 -19.28 13.61
CA THR A 352 0.64 -19.66 12.72
C THR A 352 1.21 -20.85 11.96
N ALA A 353 0.77 -22.03 12.40
CA ALA A 353 1.10 -23.33 11.84
C ALA A 353 0.62 -23.50 10.38
N ASP A 354 0.30 -22.40 9.70
CA ASP A 354 -0.05 -22.37 8.30
C ASP A 354 1.10 -21.76 7.49
N PRO A 355 2.08 -22.57 7.04
CA PRO A 355 3.15 -22.14 6.16
C PRO A 355 2.66 -21.64 4.79
N GLN A 356 1.35 -21.56 4.52
CA GLN A 356 0.79 -21.09 3.25
C GLN A 356 0.26 -19.65 3.25
N SER A 357 0.05 -19.01 4.40
CA SER A 357 -0.44 -17.62 4.41
C SER A 357 0.73 -16.62 4.46
N SER A 358 1.10 -16.04 3.31
CA SER A 358 2.00 -14.88 3.28
C SER A 358 1.37 -13.71 4.01
N ALA A 359 2.14 -13.04 4.87
CA ALA A 359 1.66 -11.90 5.63
C ALA A 359 1.30 -10.71 4.73
N ILE A 360 1.95 -10.56 3.57
CA ILE A 360 1.59 -9.57 2.56
C ILE A 360 1.31 -10.28 1.24
N ARG A 361 0.15 -10.00 0.64
CA ARG A 361 -0.28 -10.46 -0.69
C ARG A 361 -0.45 -9.25 -1.61
N LEU A 362 0.31 -9.20 -2.70
CA LEU A 362 0.31 -8.08 -3.63
C LEU A 362 -0.04 -8.56 -5.04
N HIS A 363 -1.12 -8.05 -5.60
CA HIS A 363 -1.53 -8.30 -6.98
C HIS A 363 -1.46 -7.01 -7.78
N ILE A 364 -0.70 -7.02 -8.89
CA ILE A 364 -0.49 -5.86 -9.76
C ILE A 364 -0.87 -6.25 -11.19
N CYS A 365 -1.78 -5.52 -11.81
CA CYS A 365 -2.22 -5.80 -13.17
C CYS A 365 -2.27 -4.51 -13.99
N ASN A 366 -1.77 -4.54 -15.23
CA ASN A 366 -1.84 -3.44 -16.18
C ASN A 366 -1.35 -2.09 -15.61
N SER A 367 -0.38 -2.09 -14.70
CA SER A 367 0.01 -0.90 -13.94
C SER A 367 1.38 -0.38 -14.36
N SER A 368 1.62 0.92 -14.15
CA SER A 368 2.91 1.58 -14.38
C SER A 368 3.44 2.13 -13.06
N LEU A 369 4.60 1.63 -12.64
CA LEU A 369 5.17 1.88 -11.32
C LEU A 369 6.57 2.49 -11.50
N LEU A 370 6.71 3.77 -11.18
CA LEU A 370 7.95 4.54 -11.30
C LEU A 370 8.50 4.89 -9.93
N PHE A 371 9.76 4.57 -9.65
CA PHE A 371 10.36 4.90 -8.36
C PHE A 371 11.86 5.17 -8.46
N ALA A 372 12.30 6.16 -7.68
CA ALA A 372 13.69 6.63 -7.64
C ALA A 372 14.49 6.15 -6.42
N GLU A 373 13.78 5.56 -5.46
CA GLU A 373 14.32 4.96 -4.24
C GLU A 373 13.70 3.56 -4.13
N ARG A 374 13.12 3.22 -2.98
CA ARG A 374 12.51 1.91 -2.74
C ARG A 374 11.08 1.87 -3.23
N PHE A 375 10.61 0.74 -3.75
CA PHE A 375 9.17 0.51 -3.96
C PHE A 375 8.55 -0.20 -2.75
N LEU A 376 9.13 -1.34 -2.33
CA LEU A 376 8.70 -2.10 -1.16
C LEU A 376 9.87 -2.37 -0.22
N PHE A 377 9.66 -2.12 1.08
CA PHE A 377 10.66 -2.34 2.12
C PHE A 377 10.04 -3.06 3.31
N PHE A 378 10.68 -4.14 3.71
CA PHE A 378 10.22 -5.05 4.74
C PHE A 378 11.25 -5.14 5.85
N THR A 379 10.86 -4.82 7.07
CA THR A 379 11.69 -5.01 8.25
C THR A 379 11.18 -6.15 9.09
N VAL A 380 12.01 -7.16 9.29
CA VAL A 380 11.69 -8.33 10.11
C VAL A 380 12.59 -8.32 11.34
N PRO A 381 12.04 -8.13 12.55
CA PRO A 381 12.81 -8.28 13.78
C PRO A 381 13.28 -9.73 13.96
N ASN A 382 14.52 -9.92 14.42
CA ASN A 382 15.07 -11.20 14.86
C ASN A 382 15.33 -11.18 16.39
N PRO A 383 14.28 -11.29 17.23
CA PRO A 383 14.42 -11.08 18.67
C PRO A 383 14.95 -12.30 19.45
N PHE A 384 15.21 -13.44 18.82
CA PHE A 384 15.40 -14.71 19.54
C PHE A 384 16.87 -15.14 19.72
N ASN A 385 17.15 -15.56 20.95
CA ASN A 385 18.45 -16.02 21.44
C ASN A 385 18.80 -17.44 20.95
N GLY A 386 18.94 -17.64 19.62
CA GLY A 386 19.52 -18.85 19.03
C GLY A 386 18.59 -19.78 18.23
N THR A 387 17.29 -19.50 18.10
CA THR A 387 16.38 -20.29 17.24
C THR A 387 16.18 -19.64 15.88
N VAL A 388 16.36 -20.41 14.80
CA VAL A 388 16.08 -19.92 13.43
C VAL A 388 14.60 -19.60 13.29
N ILE A 389 14.28 -18.34 12.97
CA ILE A 389 12.92 -17.90 12.70
C ILE A 389 12.66 -18.06 11.20
N ARG A 390 11.56 -18.75 10.85
CA ARG A 390 11.03 -18.79 9.48
C ARG A 390 9.85 -17.82 9.39
N ARG A 391 9.83 -16.97 8.36
CA ARG A 391 8.74 -16.01 8.12
C ARG A 391 8.28 -16.04 6.67
N ASN A 392 6.97 -16.19 6.46
CA ASN A 392 6.34 -15.94 5.17
C ASN A 392 6.07 -14.45 5.02
N VAL A 393 6.84 -13.79 4.16
CA VAL A 393 6.84 -12.32 4.13
C VAL A 393 5.92 -11.80 3.03
N LEU A 394 6.10 -12.30 1.79
CA LEU A 394 5.50 -11.72 0.60
C LEU A 394 5.03 -12.80 -0.38
N SER A 395 3.83 -12.64 -0.91
CA SER A 395 3.35 -13.25 -2.14
C SER A 395 2.98 -12.14 -3.13
N MET A 396 3.74 -12.01 -4.22
CA MET A 396 3.56 -10.98 -5.24
C MET A 396 3.27 -11.60 -6.61
N THR A 397 2.21 -11.14 -7.27
CA THR A 397 1.90 -11.45 -8.66
C THR A 397 1.79 -10.16 -9.44
N ALA A 398 2.52 -10.02 -10.55
CA ALA A 398 2.36 -8.91 -11.47
C ALA A 398 2.15 -9.39 -12.90
N GLU A 399 1.19 -8.77 -13.60
CA GLU A 399 0.82 -9.09 -14.96
C GLU A 399 0.74 -7.82 -15.80
N ASN A 400 1.26 -7.85 -17.03
CA ASN A 400 1.16 -6.75 -18.00
C ASN A 400 1.55 -5.38 -17.41
N SER A 401 2.50 -5.36 -16.48
CA SER A 401 2.88 -4.17 -15.72
C SER A 401 4.27 -3.69 -16.08
N VAL A 402 4.49 -2.39 -15.93
CA VAL A 402 5.77 -1.73 -16.17
C VAL A 402 6.34 -1.27 -14.83
N PHE A 403 7.59 -1.65 -14.55
CA PHE A 403 8.36 -1.19 -13.41
C PHE A 403 9.53 -0.36 -13.92
N MET A 404 9.57 0.93 -13.56
CA MET A 404 10.63 1.86 -13.91
C MET A 404 11.41 2.26 -12.66
N LEU A 405 12.70 1.92 -12.64
CA LEU A 405 13.62 2.14 -11.53
C LEU A 405 14.65 3.18 -11.96
N ASP A 406 14.49 4.41 -11.48
CA ASP A 406 15.23 5.58 -11.95
C ASP A 406 15.92 6.33 -10.80
N GLY A 407 17.20 6.07 -10.52
CA GLY A 407 17.91 6.83 -9.50
C GLY A 407 19.05 6.08 -8.80
N LEU A 408 19.78 6.80 -7.95
CA LEU A 408 20.80 6.20 -7.08
C LEU A 408 20.10 5.55 -5.88
N GLY A 409 20.19 4.23 -5.77
CA GLY A 409 19.56 3.44 -4.71
C GLY A 409 18.11 3.04 -5.01
N ALA A 410 17.73 2.95 -6.29
CA ALA A 410 16.41 2.47 -6.67
C ALA A 410 16.29 0.95 -6.42
N GLU A 411 15.33 0.52 -5.59
CA GLU A 411 15.17 -0.88 -5.19
C GLU A 411 13.71 -1.29 -5.30
N MET A 412 13.39 -2.41 -5.96
CA MET A 412 12.00 -2.88 -6.03
C MET A 412 11.58 -3.54 -4.71
N LEU A 413 12.39 -4.47 -4.21
CA LEU A 413 12.14 -5.23 -2.99
C LEU A 413 13.38 -5.21 -2.10
N HIS A 414 13.24 -4.71 -0.87
CA HIS A 414 14.29 -4.78 0.13
C HIS A 414 13.77 -5.43 1.41
N PHE A 415 14.41 -6.54 1.80
CA PHE A 415 14.21 -7.21 3.07
C PHE A 415 15.36 -6.92 4.03
N TYR A 416 15.00 -6.45 5.22
CA TYR A 416 15.94 -6.02 6.24
C TYR A 416 15.71 -6.77 7.55
N SER A 417 16.76 -7.41 8.04
CA SER A 417 16.77 -8.08 9.35
C SER A 417 17.28 -7.12 10.43
N LEU A 418 16.45 -6.87 11.46
CA LEU A 418 16.86 -6.12 12.65
C LEU A 418 17.28 -7.08 13.75
N SER A 419 18.57 -7.05 14.10
CA SER A 419 19.14 -7.77 15.25
C SER A 419 19.92 -6.81 16.15
N VAL A 420 19.78 -7.00 17.47
CA VAL A 420 20.53 -6.23 18.47
C VAL A 420 21.91 -6.86 18.75
N LEU A 421 22.13 -8.14 18.41
CA LEU A 421 23.39 -8.87 18.65
C LEU A 421 23.95 -9.49 17.36
N SER A 422 25.28 -9.53 17.27
CA SER A 422 26.03 -9.96 16.08
C SER A 422 26.14 -11.48 15.89
N SER A 423 25.71 -12.28 16.87
CA SER A 423 25.94 -13.73 16.95
C SER A 423 24.72 -14.62 16.63
N PHE A 424 23.62 -14.05 16.12
CA PHE A 424 22.39 -14.82 15.86
C PHE A 424 22.40 -15.55 14.52
N PRO A 425 21.71 -16.71 14.45
CA PRO A 425 21.53 -17.40 13.17
C PRO A 425 20.79 -16.50 12.17
N PRO A 426 21.02 -16.71 10.86
CA PRO A 426 20.36 -15.95 9.82
C PRO A 426 18.85 -16.19 9.84
N LEU A 427 18.08 -15.11 9.62
CA LEU A 427 16.64 -15.16 9.45
C LEU A 427 16.30 -15.87 8.12
N MET A 428 15.37 -16.83 8.14
CA MET A 428 14.87 -17.50 6.94
C MET A 428 13.55 -16.86 6.49
N MET A 429 13.49 -16.40 5.24
CA MET A 429 12.30 -15.74 4.69
C MET A 429 11.77 -16.50 3.47
N THR A 430 10.46 -16.71 3.44
CA THR A 430 9.77 -17.28 2.29
C THR A 430 9.08 -16.17 1.50
N VAL A 431 9.37 -16.15 0.20
CA VAL A 431 8.88 -15.17 -0.75
C VAL A 431 8.41 -15.89 -2.02
N THR A 432 7.22 -15.54 -2.49
CA THR A 432 6.68 -16.01 -3.78
C THR A 432 6.48 -14.82 -4.69
N ILE A 433 7.18 -14.77 -5.83
CA ILE A 433 7.09 -13.70 -6.82
C ILE A 433 6.81 -14.33 -8.18
N PHE A 434 5.77 -13.86 -8.86
CA PHE A 434 5.43 -14.24 -10.22
C PHE A 434 5.23 -12.97 -11.06
N LEU A 435 6.05 -12.79 -12.09
CA LEU A 435 5.99 -11.65 -12.99
C LEU A 435 5.74 -12.18 -14.41
N SER A 436 4.56 -11.91 -14.96
CA SER A 436 4.16 -12.35 -16.29
C SER A 436 3.95 -11.17 -17.23
N GLN A 437 4.53 -11.21 -18.43
CA GLN A 437 4.38 -10.16 -19.45
C GLN A 437 4.75 -8.76 -18.91
N CYS A 438 5.70 -8.70 -17.97
CA CYS A 438 6.11 -7.45 -17.33
C CYS A 438 7.31 -6.84 -18.04
N VAL A 439 7.43 -5.51 -17.95
CA VAL A 439 8.62 -4.78 -18.38
C VAL A 439 9.30 -4.19 -17.16
N ILE A 440 10.55 -4.57 -16.90
CA ILE A 440 11.39 -4.01 -15.84
C ILE A 440 12.45 -3.17 -16.52
N ASN A 441 12.39 -1.86 -16.32
CA ASN A 441 13.36 -0.91 -16.85
C ASN A 441 14.14 -0.29 -15.70
N ALA A 442 15.44 -0.55 -15.67
CA ALA A 442 16.36 -0.08 -14.65
C ALA A 442 17.39 0.85 -15.27
N THR A 443 17.32 2.13 -14.91
CA THR A 443 18.30 3.14 -15.33
C THR A 443 19.18 3.54 -14.16
N ILE A 444 20.50 3.59 -14.39
CA ILE A 444 21.54 4.05 -13.44
C ILE A 444 21.96 3.00 -12.39
N ASN A 445 23.27 2.88 -12.17
CA ASN A 445 23.91 1.86 -11.32
C ASN A 445 23.51 1.97 -9.85
N SER A 446 22.51 1.19 -9.42
CA SER A 446 22.34 0.64 -8.07
C SER A 446 20.96 -0.02 -7.95
N VAL A 447 20.55 -0.77 -8.97
CA VAL A 447 19.19 -1.32 -9.02
C VAL A 447 19.16 -2.75 -8.51
N LEU A 448 18.49 -2.94 -7.38
CA LEU A 448 18.20 -4.24 -6.79
C LEU A 448 16.70 -4.53 -6.94
N LEU A 449 16.36 -5.51 -7.78
CA LEU A 449 15.00 -6.04 -7.80
C LEU A 449 14.69 -6.77 -6.50
N LEU A 450 15.66 -7.51 -5.96
CA LEU A 450 15.56 -8.12 -4.64
C LEU A 450 16.88 -8.00 -3.90
N TYR A 451 16.82 -7.42 -2.70
CA TYR A 451 17.95 -7.24 -1.80
C TYR A 451 17.66 -7.72 -0.39
N THR A 452 18.61 -8.44 0.19
CA THR A 452 18.60 -8.85 1.60
C THR A 452 19.77 -8.21 2.34
N SER A 453 19.50 -7.52 3.45
CA SER A 453 20.57 -6.96 4.30
C SER A 453 20.27 -7.02 5.80
N SER A 454 21.28 -6.76 6.62
CA SER A 454 21.22 -6.82 8.09
C SER A 454 22.08 -5.73 8.73
N LEU A 455 21.60 -5.12 9.82
CA LEU A 455 22.46 -4.33 10.71
C LEU A 455 23.19 -5.29 11.66
N ASN A 456 24.51 -5.17 11.78
CA ASN A 456 25.31 -5.84 12.81
C ASN A 456 25.40 -7.38 12.75
N GLN A 457 24.66 -8.07 11.87
CA GLN A 457 24.90 -9.49 11.61
C GLN A 457 26.01 -9.67 10.57
N ALA A 458 26.84 -10.69 10.76
CA ALA A 458 27.81 -11.14 9.75
C ALA A 458 27.14 -11.76 8.51
N GLN A 459 25.84 -12.10 8.57
CA GLN A 459 25.10 -12.74 7.48
C GLN A 459 23.73 -12.06 7.24
N PRO A 460 23.39 -11.73 5.98
CA PRO A 460 22.07 -11.23 5.60
C PRO A 460 20.99 -12.33 5.72
N PRO A 461 19.69 -11.97 5.67
CA PRO A 461 18.62 -12.97 5.70
C PRO A 461 18.65 -13.87 4.45
N ILE A 462 18.26 -15.13 4.63
CA ILE A 462 18.32 -16.18 3.60
C ILE A 462 16.91 -16.42 3.04
N LEU A 463 16.79 -16.47 1.72
CA LEU A 463 15.55 -16.93 1.08
C LEU A 463 15.42 -18.44 1.25
N HIS A 464 14.33 -18.87 1.89
CA HIS A 464 14.06 -20.26 2.21
C HIS A 464 12.70 -20.71 1.70
N ASN A 465 12.65 -21.80 0.93
CA ASN A 465 11.43 -22.30 0.27
C ASN A 465 10.75 -21.24 -0.61
N SER A 466 11.54 -20.34 -1.18
CA SER A 466 11.04 -19.24 -2.01
C SER A 466 10.89 -19.65 -3.47
N SER A 467 10.01 -18.98 -4.20
CA SER A 467 9.78 -19.20 -5.63
C SER A 467 9.72 -17.85 -6.34
N ILE A 468 10.63 -17.62 -7.29
CA ILE A 468 10.68 -16.38 -8.09
C ILE A 468 10.61 -16.77 -9.57
N VAL A 469 9.57 -16.33 -10.25
CA VAL A 469 9.31 -16.72 -11.64
C VAL A 469 9.07 -15.48 -12.48
N PHE A 470 9.82 -15.38 -13.58
CA PHE A 470 9.62 -14.43 -14.65
C PHE A 470 9.16 -15.19 -15.88
N GLU A 471 8.04 -14.79 -16.44
CA GLU A 471 7.41 -15.41 -17.60
C GLU A 471 7.09 -14.35 -18.65
N ASP A 472 7.48 -14.58 -19.91
CA ASP A 472 7.19 -13.69 -21.04
C ASP A 472 7.58 -12.21 -20.79
N SER A 473 8.56 -11.98 -19.92
CA SER A 473 8.89 -10.65 -19.40
C SER A 473 10.16 -10.08 -20.05
N MET A 474 10.23 -8.75 -20.08
CA MET A 474 11.40 -8.01 -20.57
C MET A 474 12.13 -7.32 -19.42
N VAL A 475 13.43 -7.52 -19.34
CA VAL A 475 14.29 -6.85 -18.37
C VAL A 475 15.31 -6.02 -19.13
N TYR A 476 15.28 -4.71 -18.91
CA TYR A 476 16.23 -3.77 -19.47
C TYR A 476 17.02 -3.12 -18.33
N GLN A 477 18.34 -3.26 -18.36
CA GLN A 477 19.22 -2.69 -17.34
C GLN A 477 20.33 -1.87 -17.98
N THR A 478 20.45 -0.61 -17.61
CA THR A 478 21.53 0.28 -18.08
C THR A 478 22.58 0.51 -17.01
N TRP A 479 23.85 0.25 -17.34
CA TRP A 479 24.97 0.22 -16.42
C TRP A 479 25.88 1.44 -16.59
N LYS A 480 26.11 2.21 -15.53
CA LYS A 480 27.01 3.37 -15.49
C LYS A 480 27.84 3.43 -14.20
N THR A 481 29.12 3.03 -14.27
CA THR A 481 30.08 3.12 -13.16
C THR A 481 30.11 4.53 -12.61
N TYR A 482 29.84 4.70 -11.31
CA TYR A 482 29.91 6.00 -10.65
C TYR A 482 31.23 6.09 -9.88
N VAL A 483 32.06 7.04 -10.30
CA VAL A 483 33.29 7.41 -9.60
C VAL A 483 32.96 8.65 -8.77
N ASN A 484 32.91 8.50 -7.45
CA ASN A 484 32.83 9.67 -6.58
C ASN A 484 34.22 10.31 -6.52
N TYR A 485 34.43 11.35 -7.33
CA TYR A 485 35.72 12.05 -7.43
C TYR A 485 36.16 12.72 -6.12
N ILE A 486 35.24 12.98 -5.18
CA ILE A 486 35.55 13.61 -3.88
C ILE A 486 36.21 12.61 -2.92
N PHE A 487 35.83 11.34 -2.98
CA PHE A 487 36.33 10.29 -2.06
C PHE A 487 37.14 9.19 -2.77
N GLY A 488 37.30 9.28 -4.10
CA GLY A 488 37.94 8.23 -4.90
C GLY A 488 37.19 6.88 -4.89
N THR A 489 35.98 6.82 -4.32
CA THR A 489 35.22 5.59 -4.20
C THR A 489 34.52 5.27 -5.52
N VAL A 490 34.88 4.14 -6.11
CA VAL A 490 34.19 3.55 -7.24
C VAL A 490 33.07 2.67 -6.70
N THR A 491 31.81 3.00 -7.02
CA THR A 491 30.69 2.11 -6.70
C THR A 491 30.50 1.12 -7.85
N PRO A 492 30.77 -0.18 -7.63
CA PRO A 492 30.51 -1.17 -8.66
C PRO A 492 29.01 -1.25 -8.91
N PRO A 493 28.60 -1.59 -10.13
CA PRO A 493 27.21 -1.93 -10.40
C PRO A 493 26.73 -3.10 -9.51
N VAL A 494 25.41 -3.24 -9.40
CA VAL A 494 24.75 -4.16 -8.47
C VAL A 494 23.92 -5.18 -9.29
N PRO A 495 23.97 -6.48 -8.96
CA PRO A 495 23.14 -7.50 -9.59
C PRO A 495 21.65 -7.21 -9.39
N LEU A 496 20.81 -7.66 -10.33
CA LEU A 496 19.35 -7.55 -10.21
C LEU A 496 18.82 -8.25 -8.95
N ILE A 497 19.36 -9.42 -8.62
CA ILE A 497 19.01 -10.19 -7.41
C ILE A 497 20.28 -10.39 -6.58
N GLN A 498 20.22 -10.00 -5.30
CA GLN A 498 21.28 -10.27 -4.33
C GLN A 498 20.69 -10.86 -3.05
N ALA A 499 20.83 -12.18 -2.90
CA ALA A 499 20.35 -12.93 -1.76
C ALA A 499 21.06 -14.26 -1.59
N ASP A 500 21.07 -14.77 -0.36
CA ASP A 500 21.43 -16.17 -0.08
C ASP A 500 20.22 -17.08 -0.30
N LEU A 501 20.46 -18.28 -0.83
CA LEU A 501 19.41 -19.18 -1.32
C LEU A 501 19.47 -20.54 -0.62
N ASN A 502 18.35 -20.96 -0.04
CA ASN A 502 18.17 -22.29 0.54
C ASN A 502 16.83 -22.89 0.10
N ALA A 503 16.82 -24.02 -0.60
CA ALA A 503 15.60 -24.60 -1.16
C ALA A 503 14.75 -23.58 -1.96
N THR A 504 15.41 -22.68 -2.68
CA THR A 504 14.74 -21.59 -3.43
C THR A 504 14.81 -21.87 -4.92
N THR A 505 13.71 -21.64 -5.63
CA THR A 505 13.61 -21.82 -7.08
C THR A 505 13.52 -20.46 -7.78
N ILE A 506 14.38 -20.21 -8.76
CA ILE A 506 14.34 -19.02 -9.62
C ILE A 506 14.20 -19.46 -11.08
N VAL A 507 13.20 -18.95 -11.80
CA VAL A 507 12.90 -19.34 -13.19
C VAL A 507 12.77 -18.11 -14.08
N PHE A 508 13.47 -18.12 -15.21
CA PHE A 508 13.30 -17.18 -16.32
C PHE A 508 12.82 -17.93 -17.56
N ALA A 509 11.52 -17.86 -17.83
CA ALA A 509 10.87 -18.56 -18.94
C ALA A 509 10.43 -17.56 -20.03
N ARG A 510 10.92 -17.75 -21.26
CA ARG A 510 10.59 -16.90 -22.42
C ARG A 510 10.86 -15.40 -22.17
N CYS A 511 11.89 -15.10 -21.40
CA CYS A 511 12.25 -13.74 -21.05
C CYS A 511 13.25 -13.14 -22.05
N ASN A 512 13.19 -11.83 -22.25
CA ASN A 512 14.25 -11.09 -22.94
C ASN A 512 14.96 -10.15 -21.97
N ILE A 513 16.24 -10.44 -21.71
CA ILE A 513 17.08 -9.73 -20.77
C ILE A 513 18.15 -8.97 -21.56
N VAL A 514 18.12 -7.65 -21.48
CA VAL A 514 19.07 -6.77 -22.17
C VAL A 514 19.81 -5.93 -21.13
N VAL A 515 21.13 -6.01 -21.18
CA VAL A 515 22.01 -5.23 -20.34
C VAL A 515 22.83 -4.30 -21.24
N GLN A 516 22.71 -2.99 -21.03
CA GLN A 516 23.46 -1.99 -21.78
C GLN A 516 24.54 -1.35 -20.92
N GLN A 517 25.77 -1.31 -21.44
CA GLN A 517 26.88 -0.58 -20.81
C GLN A 517 26.95 0.87 -21.30
N ALA A 518 26.81 1.83 -20.39
CA ALA A 518 26.92 3.27 -20.66
C ALA A 518 28.30 3.87 -20.34
N SER A 519 29.16 3.23 -19.53
CA SER A 519 30.50 3.74 -19.17
C SER A 519 31.58 2.66 -19.16
N SER A 520 32.85 3.06 -19.20
CA SER A 520 34.02 2.15 -19.17
C SER A 520 34.04 1.28 -17.90
N PRO A 521 34.45 0.00 -18.02
CA PRO A 521 34.48 -0.92 -16.89
C PRO A 521 35.60 -0.53 -15.91
N THR A 522 35.31 -0.58 -14.63
CA THR A 522 36.35 -0.70 -13.58
C THR A 522 36.37 -2.14 -13.11
N THR A 523 37.55 -2.69 -12.86
CA THR A 523 37.73 -3.98 -12.16
C THR A 523 37.10 -3.92 -10.76
N PRO A 524 36.40 -4.96 -10.27
CA PRO A 524 36.24 -6.32 -10.83
C PRO A 524 34.99 -6.55 -11.71
N ALA A 525 34.93 -7.71 -12.38
CA ALA A 525 33.74 -8.18 -13.10
C ALA A 525 32.55 -8.34 -12.14
N VAL A 526 31.40 -7.81 -12.51
CA VAL A 526 30.19 -7.78 -11.67
C VAL A 526 29.14 -8.74 -12.23
N ALA A 527 28.42 -9.45 -11.34
CA ALA A 527 27.28 -10.27 -11.71
C ALA A 527 26.11 -9.42 -12.18
N LEU A 528 25.54 -9.69 -13.36
CA LEU A 528 24.45 -8.86 -13.90
C LEU A 528 23.08 -9.20 -13.31
N LEU A 529 22.79 -10.49 -13.14
CA LEU A 529 21.44 -10.98 -12.81
C LEU A 529 21.33 -11.49 -11.38
N LEU A 530 22.25 -12.34 -10.95
CA LEU A 530 22.19 -12.96 -9.62
C LEU A 530 23.56 -12.98 -8.96
N SER A 531 23.60 -12.53 -7.70
CA SER A 531 24.75 -12.70 -6.82
C SER A 531 24.33 -13.39 -5.52
N VAL A 532 24.96 -14.53 -5.23
CA VAL A 532 24.80 -15.28 -3.98
C VAL A 532 26.08 -15.13 -3.17
N THR A 533 26.01 -14.33 -2.09
CA THR A 533 27.19 -13.91 -1.32
C THR A 533 27.79 -15.04 -0.49
N ASN A 534 26.97 -15.90 0.12
CA ASN A 534 27.45 -16.97 1.00
C ASN A 534 27.32 -18.35 0.34
N SER A 535 26.09 -18.85 0.19
CA SER A 535 25.86 -20.21 -0.32
C SER A 535 24.50 -20.39 -0.99
N MET A 536 24.47 -21.21 -2.05
CA MET A 536 23.27 -21.71 -2.72
C MET A 536 23.08 -23.20 -2.37
N ILE A 537 22.12 -23.50 -1.49
CA ILE A 537 21.87 -24.86 -0.96
C ILE A 537 20.53 -25.39 -1.45
N THR A 538 20.50 -26.61 -2.00
CA THR A 538 19.29 -27.31 -2.49
C THR A 538 18.36 -26.44 -3.34
N SER A 539 18.92 -25.45 -4.04
CA SER A 539 18.18 -24.43 -4.78
C SER A 539 18.30 -24.70 -6.27
N SER A 540 17.39 -24.14 -7.06
CA SER A 540 17.42 -24.32 -8.51
C SER A 540 17.27 -23.01 -9.27
N LEU A 541 18.01 -22.89 -10.37
CA LEU A 541 17.98 -21.77 -11.28
C LEU A 541 17.73 -22.29 -12.70
N HIS A 542 16.71 -21.77 -13.36
CA HIS A 542 16.28 -22.23 -14.67
C HIS A 542 16.18 -21.08 -15.68
N PHE A 543 16.85 -21.22 -16.82
CA PHE A 543 16.67 -20.37 -17.99
C PHE A 543 16.07 -21.20 -19.12
N ILE A 544 14.85 -20.87 -19.54
CA ILE A 544 14.08 -21.68 -20.48
C ILE A 544 13.57 -20.78 -21.61
N ASN A 545 13.97 -21.07 -22.86
CA ASN A 545 13.54 -20.32 -24.04
C ASN A 545 13.78 -18.80 -23.95
N SER A 546 14.80 -18.37 -23.21
CA SER A 546 15.06 -16.95 -22.91
C SER A 546 16.21 -16.39 -23.77
N SER A 547 16.36 -15.06 -23.81
CA SER A 547 17.50 -14.40 -24.44
C SER A 547 18.19 -13.46 -23.45
N ILE A 548 19.52 -13.54 -23.37
CA ILE A 548 20.34 -12.67 -22.53
C ILE A 548 21.38 -11.98 -23.42
N THR A 549 21.31 -10.65 -23.48
CA THR A 549 22.14 -9.83 -24.35
C THR A 549 22.89 -8.77 -23.55
N VAL A 550 24.20 -8.70 -23.76
CA VAL A 550 25.05 -7.64 -23.21
C VAL A 550 25.50 -6.72 -24.34
N ALA A 551 24.88 -5.54 -24.42
CA ALA A 551 25.28 -4.48 -25.34
C ALA A 551 26.45 -3.69 -24.73
N ALA A 552 27.67 -3.97 -25.20
CA ALA A 552 28.87 -3.25 -24.79
C ALA A 552 29.14 -2.03 -25.68
N ASN A 553 29.77 -1.00 -25.12
CA ASN A 553 30.33 0.08 -25.92
C ASN A 553 31.57 -0.45 -26.67
N ILE A 554 31.66 -0.16 -27.96
CA ILE A 554 32.58 -0.72 -28.98
C ILE A 554 34.07 -0.64 -28.58
N THR A 555 34.41 0.22 -27.63
CA THR A 555 35.78 0.50 -27.18
C THR A 555 36.27 -0.42 -26.05
N SER A 556 35.38 -1.12 -25.33
CA SER A 556 35.77 -2.07 -24.29
C SER A 556 34.65 -3.08 -23.97
N PRO A 557 34.67 -4.31 -24.51
CA PRO A 557 33.65 -5.31 -24.19
C PRO A 557 33.70 -5.66 -22.70
N LEU A 558 32.55 -5.52 -22.02
CA LEU A 558 32.38 -5.89 -20.63
C LEU A 558 32.53 -7.42 -20.48
N ARG A 559 33.56 -7.86 -19.77
CA ARG A 559 33.70 -9.25 -19.35
C ARG A 559 32.93 -9.43 -18.05
N THR A 560 31.71 -9.93 -18.15
CA THR A 560 30.81 -10.09 -17.02
C THR A 560 30.12 -11.46 -17.09
N PHE A 561 29.75 -11.95 -15.90
CA PHE A 561 29.03 -13.19 -15.70
C PHE A 561 27.59 -12.84 -15.32
N PRO A 562 26.56 -13.44 -15.92
CA PRO A 562 25.19 -13.26 -15.46
C PRO A 562 24.98 -13.66 -13.99
N ILE A 563 25.69 -14.69 -13.51
CA ILE A 563 25.53 -15.27 -12.18
C ILE A 563 26.87 -15.34 -11.46
N SER A 564 26.91 -14.93 -10.20
CA SER A 564 28.04 -15.16 -9.29
C SER A 564 27.56 -15.87 -8.03
N ILE A 565 28.22 -16.98 -7.68
CA ILE A 565 27.89 -17.79 -6.51
C ILE A 565 29.18 -18.05 -5.73
N ASN A 566 29.18 -17.71 -4.45
CA ASN A 566 30.34 -17.97 -3.61
C ASN A 566 30.56 -19.46 -3.33
N ALA A 567 29.50 -20.18 -2.90
CA ALA A 567 29.52 -21.62 -2.68
C ALA A 567 28.19 -22.27 -3.12
N MET A 568 28.23 -23.51 -3.62
CA MET A 568 27.06 -24.24 -4.11
C MET A 568 27.02 -25.66 -3.54
N SER A 569 25.85 -26.10 -3.05
CA SER A 569 25.66 -27.46 -2.52
C SER A 569 24.31 -28.04 -2.90
N SER A 570 24.31 -29.20 -3.57
CA SER A 570 23.09 -29.92 -4.00
C SER A 570 22.07 -29.05 -4.76
N SER A 571 22.57 -28.05 -5.49
CA SER A 571 21.78 -27.08 -6.25
C SER A 571 21.96 -27.32 -7.75
N ASN A 572 21.02 -26.85 -8.57
CA ASN A 572 21.02 -27.09 -10.02
C ASN A 572 20.89 -25.77 -10.79
N ILE A 573 21.67 -25.62 -11.88
CA ILE A 573 21.52 -24.54 -12.84
C ILE A 573 21.25 -25.17 -14.20
N THR A 574 20.08 -24.89 -14.78
CA THR A 574 19.65 -25.45 -16.07
C THR A 574 19.46 -24.36 -17.10
N VAL A 575 19.92 -24.63 -18.32
CA VAL A 575 19.78 -23.73 -19.47
C VAL A 575 19.22 -24.51 -20.66
N ILE A 576 18.01 -24.16 -21.07
CA ILE A 576 17.27 -24.85 -22.12
C ILE A 576 16.91 -23.81 -23.19
N ASN A 577 17.35 -24.04 -24.44
CA ASN A 577 17.01 -23.21 -25.60
C ASN A 577 17.17 -21.69 -25.35
N THR A 578 18.20 -21.30 -24.59
CA THR A 578 18.44 -19.90 -24.22
C THR A 578 19.58 -19.33 -25.05
N THR A 579 19.41 -18.13 -25.60
CA THR A 579 20.45 -17.43 -26.35
C THR A 579 21.25 -16.52 -25.43
N LEU A 580 22.58 -16.60 -25.52
CA LEU A 580 23.53 -15.78 -24.73
C LEU A 580 24.44 -15.04 -25.71
N THR A 581 24.55 -13.72 -25.61
CA THR A 581 25.43 -12.93 -26.48
C THR A 581 26.41 -12.10 -25.66
N ASN A 582 27.68 -12.04 -26.12
CA ASN A 582 28.73 -11.20 -25.55
C ASN A 582 29.02 -11.46 -24.05
N ILE A 583 28.97 -12.74 -23.66
CA ILE A 583 29.20 -13.20 -22.28
C ILE A 583 30.42 -14.14 -22.27
N VAL A 584 31.34 -13.94 -21.32
CA VAL A 584 32.57 -14.75 -21.20
C VAL A 584 32.30 -16.11 -20.55
N ALA A 585 31.40 -16.16 -19.56
CA ALA A 585 30.81 -17.39 -19.03
C ALA A 585 29.47 -17.09 -18.33
N LEU A 586 28.61 -18.10 -18.17
CA LEU A 586 27.31 -17.96 -17.53
C LEU A 586 27.39 -17.77 -16.01
N VAL A 587 28.27 -18.55 -15.35
CA VAL A 587 28.37 -18.63 -13.89
C VAL A 587 29.81 -18.46 -13.45
N GLN A 588 30.03 -17.64 -12.42
CA GLN A 588 31.30 -17.54 -11.69
C GLN A 588 31.15 -18.20 -10.31
N LEU A 589 32.04 -19.16 -10.01
CA LEU A 589 32.16 -19.77 -8.68
C LEU A 589 33.42 -19.24 -8.00
N LEU A 590 33.26 -18.53 -6.88
CA LEU A 590 34.38 -17.83 -6.23
C LEU A 590 35.19 -18.72 -5.29
N ASN A 591 34.55 -19.66 -4.58
CA ASN A 591 35.22 -20.51 -3.61
C ASN A 591 35.01 -22.00 -3.93
N THR A 592 36.00 -22.61 -4.58
CA THR A 592 36.01 -24.05 -4.93
C THR A 592 36.67 -24.92 -3.86
N SER A 593 37.10 -24.33 -2.74
CA SER A 593 37.81 -25.03 -1.65
C SER A 593 36.92 -25.97 -0.83
N SER A 594 35.60 -25.81 -0.90
CA SER A 594 34.63 -26.81 -0.45
C SER A 594 34.37 -27.76 -1.62
N PRO A 595 34.46 -29.10 -1.44
CA PRO A 595 34.17 -30.01 -2.53
C PRO A 595 32.77 -29.70 -3.05
N LEU A 596 32.64 -29.43 -4.35
CA LEU A 596 31.36 -29.48 -5.03
C LEU A 596 30.75 -30.84 -4.68
N ASN A 597 29.75 -30.85 -3.79
CA ASN A 597 29.02 -32.08 -3.49
C ASN A 597 28.49 -32.62 -4.82
N HIS A 598 28.54 -33.94 -5.00
CA HIS A 598 28.51 -34.66 -6.27
C HIS A 598 27.25 -34.49 -7.16
N ASN A 599 26.38 -33.51 -6.86
CA ASN A 599 25.07 -33.29 -7.47
C ASN A 599 24.90 -31.88 -8.09
N ALA A 600 25.94 -31.02 -8.12
CA ALA A 600 25.84 -29.75 -8.84
C ALA A 600 25.88 -30.02 -10.36
N ILE A 601 24.70 -30.11 -10.98
CA ILE A 601 24.56 -30.30 -12.42
C ILE A 601 24.44 -28.91 -13.07
N VAL A 602 25.31 -28.63 -14.04
CA VAL A 602 25.14 -27.51 -14.96
C VAL A 602 24.81 -28.12 -16.31
N ASP A 603 23.52 -28.16 -16.67
CA ASP A 603 23.09 -28.67 -17.97
C ASP A 603 22.95 -27.51 -18.95
N VAL A 604 23.81 -27.50 -19.98
CA VAL A 604 23.81 -26.50 -21.05
C VAL A 604 23.29 -27.18 -22.32
N GLY A 605 21.98 -27.10 -22.53
CA GLY A 605 21.35 -27.55 -23.77
C GLY A 605 21.63 -26.59 -24.92
N CYS A 606 22.84 -26.63 -25.48
CA CYS A 606 23.20 -25.88 -26.69
C CYS A 606 22.60 -26.56 -27.93
N SER A 607 21.42 -26.14 -28.37
CA SER A 607 20.79 -26.66 -29.58
C SER A 607 21.30 -26.03 -30.88
N ASN A 608 22.15 -24.99 -30.85
CA ASN A 608 22.76 -24.38 -32.05
C ASN A 608 24.17 -23.80 -31.78
N SER A 609 25.03 -23.82 -32.81
CA SER A 609 26.47 -23.51 -32.88
C SER A 609 26.94 -22.07 -32.53
N TRP A 610 26.48 -21.47 -31.43
CA TRP A 610 26.59 -20.01 -31.20
C TRP A 610 27.47 -19.56 -30.02
N CYS A 611 28.32 -20.43 -29.48
CA CYS A 611 29.47 -19.98 -28.69
C CYS A 611 30.58 -19.48 -29.64
N ALA A 612 30.35 -18.35 -30.32
CA ALA A 612 31.42 -17.69 -31.07
C ALA A 612 32.32 -16.93 -30.08
N PRO A 613 33.63 -17.20 -30.03
CA PRO A 613 34.54 -16.49 -29.15
C PRO A 613 34.60 -15.02 -29.56
N VAL A 614 34.14 -14.12 -28.68
CA VAL A 614 34.53 -12.71 -28.75
C VAL A 614 36.01 -12.64 -28.36
N ASP A 615 36.84 -12.01 -29.18
CA ASP A 615 38.30 -11.83 -29.01
C ASP A 615 39.23 -13.04 -29.31
N SER A 616 38.82 -14.02 -30.11
CA SER A 616 39.69 -15.15 -30.54
C SER A 616 40.42 -15.88 -29.40
N ARG A 617 39.94 -15.74 -28.16
CA ARG A 617 40.35 -16.52 -27.00
C ARG A 617 39.33 -17.63 -26.78
N PRO A 618 39.77 -18.87 -26.49
CA PRO A 618 38.86 -19.96 -26.22
C PRO A 618 37.92 -19.58 -25.07
N CYS A 619 36.64 -19.93 -25.20
CA CYS A 619 35.72 -19.92 -24.06
C CYS A 619 36.42 -20.62 -22.88
N ALA A 620 36.50 -19.96 -21.73
CA ALA A 620 37.07 -20.61 -20.55
C ALA A 620 36.24 -21.87 -20.27
N LEU A 621 36.92 -23.00 -20.07
CA LEU A 621 36.31 -24.26 -19.66
C LEU A 621 35.41 -23.99 -18.44
N VAL A 622 34.09 -24.01 -18.68
CA VAL A 622 33.15 -24.37 -17.61
C VAL A 622 33.58 -25.77 -17.22
N ALA A 623 33.93 -25.96 -15.95
CA ALA A 623 34.32 -27.26 -15.42
C ALA A 623 33.10 -28.19 -15.43
N LEU A 624 32.77 -28.71 -16.61
CA LEU A 624 31.84 -29.80 -16.84
C LEU A 624 32.67 -31.08 -16.69
N ARG A 625 32.59 -31.70 -15.50
CA ARG A 625 32.88 -33.14 -15.42
C ARG A 625 31.55 -33.84 -15.62
N TYR A 626 31.50 -34.65 -16.68
CA TYR A 626 30.43 -35.61 -16.96
C TYR A 626 30.15 -36.52 -15.76
#